data_AF-A0A3C0FAF0-F1
#
_entry.id   AF-A0A3C0FAF0-F1
#
_cell.length_a   1.000
_cell.length_b   1.000
_cell.length_c   1.000
_cell.angle_alpha   90.00
_cell.angle_beta   90.00
_cell.angle_gamma   90.00
#
_symmetry.space_group_name_H-M   'P 1'
#
loop_
_entity.id
_entity.type
_entity.pdbx_description
1 polymer ?
#
loop_
_entity_poly.entity_id
_entity_poly.type
_entity_poly.pdbx_seq_one_letter_code
_entity_poly.pdbx_strand_id
1 'polypeptide(L)' 'MVSRPPNLRAHAMRITLGDRVAEGKYVGSFVLNTCSTGGGLKMSPGASTEHGLLDVVLVGKLSPAPFPGPGGPDVDRW' A
#
# COMPACT_ATOMS: atom_id res chain seq x y z
N MET A 1 18.73 14.57 1.01
CA MET A 1 17.50 15.07 1.64
C MET A 1 16.33 14.62 0.79
N VAL A 2 15.55 13.63 1.22
CA VAL A 2 14.37 13.16 0.47
C VAL A 2 13.26 14.17 0.71
N SER A 3 13.00 15.03 -0.26
CA SER A 3 11.82 15.89 -0.20
C SER A 3 10.58 15.00 -0.32
N ARG A 4 9.63 15.20 0.60
CA ARG A 4 8.29 14.64 0.46
C ARG A 4 7.76 15.10 -0.90
N PRO A 5 7.16 14.23 -1.74
CA PRO A 5 6.46 14.69 -2.93
C PRO A 5 5.48 15.78 -2.48
N PRO A 6 5.55 17.00 -3.05
CA PRO A 6 4.95 18.20 -2.43
C PRO A 6 3.43 18.10 -2.23
N ASN A 7 2.80 17.10 -2.85
CA ASN A 7 1.35 16.95 -2.89
C ASN A 7 0.83 15.64 -2.27
N LEU A 8 1.67 14.79 -1.68
CA LEU A 8 1.18 13.57 -1.04
C LEU A 8 0.60 13.87 0.35
N ARG A 9 -0.72 13.81 0.46
CA ARG A 9 -1.48 14.12 1.69
C ARG A 9 -2.31 12.92 2.11
N ALA A 10 -2.51 12.80 3.42
CA ALA A 10 -3.45 11.83 3.96
C ALA A 10 -4.86 12.43 3.99
N HIS A 11 -5.84 11.71 3.46
CA HIS A 11 -7.25 12.07 3.45
C HIS A 11 -8.02 11.19 4.44
N ALA A 12 -9.05 11.74 5.07
CA ALA A 12 -9.96 10.93 5.88
C ALA A 12 -10.77 10.03 4.93
N MET A 13 -10.77 8.73 5.19
CA MET A 13 -11.49 7.73 4.40
C MET A 13 -12.24 6.78 5.32
N ARG A 14 -13.42 6.37 4.87
CA ARG A 14 -14.21 5.28 5.44
C ARG A 14 -14.37 4.24 4.33
N ILE A 15 -13.85 3.05 4.55
CA ILE A 15 -13.93 1.93 3.61
C ILE A 15 -14.77 0.83 4.25
N THR A 16 -15.83 0.41 3.57
CA THR A 16 -16.69 -0.71 4.00
C THR A 16 -16.28 -1.97 3.24
N LEU A 17 -15.98 -3.05 3.97
CA LEU A 17 -15.55 -4.35 3.46
C LEU A 17 -16.51 -5.41 3.99
N GLY A 18 -17.58 -5.66 3.25
CA GLY A 18 -18.66 -6.55 3.73
C GLY A 18 -19.28 -6.01 5.02
N ASP A 19 -19.16 -6.78 6.10
CA ASP A 19 -19.63 -6.46 7.45
C ASP A 19 -18.65 -5.60 8.27
N ARG A 20 -17.46 -5.33 7.73
CA ARG A 20 -16.40 -4.56 8.41
C ARG A 20 -16.30 -3.15 7.87
N VAL A 21 -15.82 -2.25 8.71
CA VAL A 21 -15.53 -0.87 8.34
C VAL A 21 -14.12 -0.52 8.81
N ALA A 22 -13.32 0.04 7.92
CA ALA A 22 -12.04 0.68 8.23
C ALA A 22 -12.18 2.19 8.11
N GLU A 23 -11.87 2.92 9.18
CA GLU A 23 -11.87 4.38 9.20
C GLU A 23 -10.51 4.92 9.62
N GLY A 24 -10.04 5.95 8.92
CA GLY A 24 -8.76 6.54 9.23
C GLY A 24 -8.31 7.59 8.23
N LYS A 25 -7.09 8.09 8.44
CA LYS A 25 -6.42 8.97 7.48
C LYS A 25 -5.39 8.16 6.69
N TYR A 26 -5.61 8.03 5.39
CA TYR A 26 -4.78 7.24 4.48
C TYR A 26 -4.23 8.12 3.36
N VAL A 27 -3.03 7.80 2.88
CA VAL A 27 -2.42 8.47 1.72
C VAL A 27 -2.81 7.80 0.40
N GLY A 28 -3.36 6.60 0.46
CA GLY A 28 -3.83 5.85 -0.70
C GLY A 28 -4.62 4.61 -0.29
N SER A 29 -5.47 4.16 -1.21
CA SER A 29 -6.21 2.91 -1.12
C SER A 29 -6.17 2.22 -2.47
N PHE A 30 -5.92 0.92 -2.47
CA PHE A 30 -5.89 0.09 -3.68
C PHE A 30 -6.89 -1.05 -3.51
N VAL A 31 -7.63 -1.33 -4.58
CA VAL A 31 -8.51 -2.51 -4.68
C VAL A 31 -7.95 -3.36 -5.81
N LEU A 32 -7.53 -4.58 -5.49
CA LEU A 32 -6.73 -5.42 -6.37
C LEU A 32 -7.48 -6.70 -6.70
N ASN A 33 -7.45 -7.06 -7.99
CA ASN A 33 -7.97 -8.33 -8.51
C ASN A 33 -6.86 -9.23 -9.10
N THR A 34 -5.60 -8.77 -9.06
CA THR A 34 -4.43 -9.50 -9.55
C THR A 34 -3.41 -9.69 -8.44
N CYS A 35 -2.53 -10.69 -8.63
CA CYS A 35 -1.45 -10.97 -7.68
C CYS A 35 -0.28 -9.98 -7.75
N SER A 36 -0.19 -9.15 -8.79
CA SER A 36 0.89 -8.19 -8.97
C SER A 36 0.48 -6.96 -9.76
N THR A 37 1.23 -5.86 -9.60
CA THR A 37 1.08 -4.58 -10.30
C THR A 37 2.44 -4.05 -10.74
N GLY A 38 2.51 -3.29 -11.84
CA GLY A 38 3.69 -2.49 -12.19
C GLY A 38 5.01 -3.28 -12.31
N GLY A 39 4.98 -4.47 -12.92
CA GLY A 39 6.21 -5.26 -13.17
C GLY A 39 6.57 -6.27 -12.07
N GLY A 40 5.64 -6.63 -11.19
CA GLY A 40 5.84 -7.72 -10.23
C GLY A 40 5.62 -7.34 -8.77
N LEU A 41 5.29 -6.08 -8.46
CA LEU A 41 5.01 -5.64 -7.10
C LEU A 41 3.79 -6.37 -6.55
N LYS A 42 3.99 -7.16 -5.49
CA LYS A 42 2.93 -7.83 -4.74
C LYS A 42 2.52 -6.96 -3.54
N MET A 43 1.40 -6.25 -3.69
CA MET A 43 0.94 -5.28 -2.67
C MET A 43 0.20 -5.91 -1.48
N SER A 44 -0.38 -7.10 -1.65
CA SER A 44 -0.98 -7.90 -0.56
C SER A 44 -0.26 -9.25 -0.48
N PRO A 45 0.27 -9.66 0.68
CA PRO A 45 0.92 -10.96 0.84
C PRO A 45 -0.01 -12.13 0.48
N GLY A 46 -1.30 -11.96 0.74
CA GLY A 46 -2.35 -12.95 0.48
C GLY A 46 -2.96 -12.90 -0.93
N ALA A 47 -2.50 -12.01 -1.81
CA ALA A 47 -3.13 -11.80 -3.12
C ALA A 47 -3.18 -13.10 -3.95
N SER A 48 -4.40 -13.46 -4.37
CA SER A 48 -4.65 -14.60 -5.25
C SER A 48 -5.85 -14.33 -6.16
N THR A 49 -5.81 -14.88 -7.37
CA THR A 49 -6.91 -14.81 -8.34
C THR A 49 -7.94 -15.92 -8.15
N GLU A 50 -7.72 -16.85 -7.21
CA GLU A 50 -8.49 -18.09 -7.10
C GLU A 50 -9.59 -18.04 -6.04
N HIS A 51 -9.48 -17.14 -5.06
CA HIS A 51 -10.43 -17.10 -3.93
C HIS A 51 -11.71 -16.29 -4.21
N GLY A 52 -11.83 -15.68 -5.40
CA GLY A 52 -13.02 -14.89 -5.77
C GLY A 52 -13.26 -13.65 -4.90
N LEU A 53 -12.20 -13.11 -4.29
CA LEU A 53 -12.24 -11.90 -3.44
C LEU A 53 -11.30 -10.84 -4.03
N LEU A 54 -11.51 -9.59 -3.61
CA LEU A 54 -10.59 -8.49 -3.90
C LEU A 54 -9.74 -8.18 -2.66
N ASP A 55 -8.46 -7.93 -2.87
CA ASP A 55 -7.61 -7.40 -1.81
C ASP A 55 -7.77 -5.88 -1.72
N VAL A 56 -8.01 -5.38 -0.51
CA VAL A 56 -8.04 -3.94 -0.23
C VAL A 56 -6.84 -3.57 0.61
N VAL A 57 -5.94 -2.77 0.03
CA VAL A 57 -4.70 -2.31 0.68
C VAL A 57 -4.85 -0.83 1.00
N LEU A 58 -4.67 -0.48 2.27
CA LEU A 58 -4.76 0.89 2.76
C LEU A 58 -3.37 1.36 3.21
N VAL A 59 -2.88 2.46 2.61
CA VAL A 59 -1.58 3.03 2.95
C VAL A 59 -1.77 4.12 3.98
N GLY A 60 -1.24 3.89 5.19
CA GLY A 60 -1.26 4.86 6.28
C GLY A 60 -0.38 6.08 6.01
N LYS A 61 -0.25 6.96 7.01
CA LYS A 61 0.69 8.08 6.92
C LYS A 61 2.12 7.57 6.73
N LEU A 62 2.81 8.11 5.74
CA LEU A 62 4.24 7.84 5.55
C LEU A 62 5.07 8.57 6.61
N SER A 63 5.97 7.84 7.26
CA SER A 63 7.08 8.43 7.99
C SER A 63 8.24 8.72 7.03
N PRO A 64 9.12 9.68 7.34
CA PRO A 64 10.41 9.77 6.67
C PRO A 64 11.14 8.44 6.86
N ALA A 65 11.50 7.78 5.76
CA ALA A 65 12.47 6.70 5.78
C ALA A 65 13.84 7.29 5.40
N PRO A 66 14.94 6.90 6.05
CA PRO A 66 16.25 7.17 5.50
C PRO A 66 16.30 6.53 4.11
N PHE A 67 16.63 7.32 3.09
CA PHE A 67 16.88 6.76 1.76
C PHE A 67 18.02 5.78 1.91
N PRO A 68 17.85 4.50 1.57
CA PRO A 68 18.99 3.63 1.41
C PRO A 68 19.84 4.26 0.30
N GLY A 69 21.01 4.79 0.65
CA GLY A 69 22.02 5.08 -0.36
C GLY A 69 22.29 3.82 -1.20
N PRO A 70 23.11 3.90 -2.26
CA PRO A 70 23.49 2.70 -3.00
C PRO A 70 24.07 1.67 -2.01
N GLY A 71 23.31 0.60 -1.74
CA GLY A 71 23.61 -0.44 -0.74
C GLY A 71 22.67 -0.57 0.48
N GLY A 72 21.53 0.13 0.57
CA GLY A 72 20.58 -0.13 1.68
C GLY A 72 19.69 -1.37 1.46
N PRO A 73 18.81 -1.69 2.44
CA PRO A 73 18.40 -3.06 2.70
C PRO A 73 17.70 -3.68 1.51
N ASP A 74 18.11 -4.92 1.24
CA ASP A 74 17.61 -5.79 0.19
C ASP A 74 16.08 -5.85 0.25
N VAL A 75 15.42 -5.28 -0.76
CA VAL A 75 13.96 -5.23 -0.87
C VAL A 75 13.36 -6.62 -1.15
N ASP A 76 14.21 -7.62 -1.38
CA ASP A 76 13.86 -9.03 -1.56
C ASP A 76 13.52 -9.76 -0.24
N ARG A 77 13.43 -9.04 0.90
CA ARG A 77 13.01 -9.59 2.20
C ARG A 77 11.61 -9.20 2.66
N TRP A 78 10.75 -8.71 1.77
CA TRP A 78 9.32 -8.48 2.08
C TRP A 78 8.42 -9.51 1.41
#